data_AF-A0A0Q5V3A4-F1
#
_entry.id   AF-A0A0Q5V3A4-F1
#
_cell.length_a   1.000
_cell.length_b   1.000
_cell.length_c   1.000
_cell.angle_alpha   90.00
_cell.angle_beta   90.00
_cell.angle_gamma   90.00
#
_symmetry.space_group_name_H-M   'P 1'
#
loop_
_entity.id
_entity.type
_entity.pdbx_description
1 polymer ?
#
loop_
_entity_poly.entity_id
_entity_poly.type
_entity_poly.pdbx_seq_one_letter_code
_entity_poly.pdbx_strand_id
1 'polypeptide(L)'
;MLADGDHAVFESTIGSVAMDVSQRLDVAQIEGVEVASETTHPLRGSLLTVKKPDYLGRSQWQLKFGDRTVRATIADQIWLARFHSREVGLQPGDAIKIDGEYSLQLDKSGAPISERVIVKRVYGVEYQPYSIAPTLDL
;
A
#
# COMPACT_ATOMS: atom_id res chain seq x y z
N MET A 1 -1.88 -48.69 12.58
CA MET A 1 -3.35 -48.58 12.64
C MET A 1 -3.66 -47.82 13.93
N LEU A 2 -4.00 -46.54 13.84
CA LEU A 2 -4.42 -45.70 14.96
C LEU A 2 -5.94 -45.54 14.86
N ALA A 3 -6.65 -45.67 15.98
CA ALA A 3 -8.12 -45.75 16.04
C ALA A 3 -8.78 -44.36 16.12
N ASP A 4 -10.08 -44.30 15.79
CA ASP A 4 -10.90 -43.10 15.87
C ASP A 4 -10.85 -42.47 17.26
N GLY A 5 -10.41 -41.20 17.32
CA GLY A 5 -10.29 -40.42 18.55
C GLY A 5 -8.94 -39.73 18.75
N ASP A 6 -7.94 -39.97 17.89
CA ASP A 6 -6.64 -39.30 18.00
C ASP A 6 -6.71 -37.84 17.52
N HIS A 7 -6.54 -36.91 18.47
CA HIS A 7 -6.33 -35.49 18.18
C HIS A 7 -4.84 -35.16 18.32
N ALA A 8 -4.23 -34.68 17.23
CA ALA A 8 -2.89 -34.09 17.28
C ALA A 8 -3.02 -32.60 17.63
N VAL A 9 -2.42 -32.19 18.75
CA VAL A 9 -2.33 -30.78 19.16
C VAL A 9 -0.92 -30.29 18.83
N PHE A 10 -0.83 -29.27 17.98
CA PHE A 10 0.42 -28.53 17.78
C PHE A 10 0.46 -27.37 18.76
N GLU A 11 1.31 -27.47 19.78
CA GLU A 11 1.55 -26.36 20.71
C GLU A 11 2.54 -25.38 20.08
N SER A 12 2.03 -24.21 19.68
CA SER A 12 2.80 -23.03 19.32
C SER A 12 2.53 -21.95 20.36
N THR A 13 3.52 -21.11 20.67
CA THR A 13 3.48 -20.04 21.69
C THR A 13 2.43 -18.93 21.40
N ILE A 14 1.63 -19.08 20.34
CA ILE A 14 0.62 -18.11 19.91
C ILE A 14 -0.75 -18.79 19.71
N GLY A 15 -1.19 -19.55 20.71
CA GLY A 15 -2.57 -20.06 20.81
C GLY A 15 -2.95 -21.18 19.82
N SER A 16 -3.79 -22.11 20.27
CA SER A 16 -4.30 -23.21 19.46
C SER A 16 -5.42 -22.75 18.54
N VAL A 17 -5.23 -22.87 17.22
CA VAL A 17 -6.30 -22.73 16.22
C VAL A 17 -6.85 -24.12 15.91
N ALA A 18 -8.15 -24.32 16.11
CA ALA A 18 -8.85 -25.51 15.62
C ALA A 18 -8.99 -25.39 14.09
N MET A 19 -8.28 -26.24 13.35
CA MET A 19 -8.36 -26.30 11.89
C MET A 19 -9.25 -27.49 11.50
N ASP A 20 -10.35 -27.20 10.80
CA ASP A 20 -11.25 -28.23 10.27
C ASP A 20 -10.58 -28.90 9.06
N VAL A 21 -10.09 -30.13 9.25
CA VAL A 21 -9.28 -30.92 8.28
C VAL A 21 -10.12 -31.43 7.09
N SER A 22 -11.35 -30.98 6.95
CA SER A 22 -12.25 -31.32 5.83
C SER A 22 -12.06 -30.42 4.60
N GLN A 23 -11.35 -29.29 4.71
CA GLN A 23 -11.07 -28.42 3.57
C GLN A 23 -9.80 -28.88 2.83
N ARG A 24 -9.98 -29.66 1.77
CA ARG A 24 -8.93 -29.91 0.78
C ARG A 24 -8.61 -28.61 0.05
N LEU A 25 -7.60 -27.88 0.52
CA LEU A 25 -6.92 -26.85 -0.24
C LEU A 25 -6.16 -27.53 -1.38
N ASP A 26 -6.63 -27.32 -2.61
CA ASP A 26 -5.91 -27.75 -3.81
C ASP A 26 -4.67 -26.88 -3.97
N VAL A 27 -3.52 -27.38 -3.51
CA VAL A 27 -2.22 -26.65 -3.51
C VAL A 27 -1.74 -26.34 -4.94
N ALA A 28 -2.39 -26.91 -5.96
CA ALA A 28 -2.02 -26.77 -7.37
C ALA A 28 -2.38 -25.41 -8.02
N GLN A 29 -3.04 -24.49 -7.31
CA GLN A 29 -3.47 -23.19 -7.86
C GLN A 29 -2.90 -21.95 -7.15
N ILE A 30 -1.83 -22.12 -6.37
CA ILE A 30 -0.97 -20.99 -5.99
C ILE A 30 0.08 -20.86 -7.11
N GLU A 31 -0.27 -20.18 -8.20
CA GLU A 31 0.76 -19.71 -9.13
C GLU A 31 1.63 -18.69 -8.39
N GLY A 32 2.75 -19.18 -7.84
CA GLY A 32 3.74 -18.34 -7.19
C GLY A 32 4.41 -17.48 -8.25
N VAL A 33 4.02 -16.20 -8.34
CA VAL A 33 4.76 -15.23 -9.13
C VAL A 33 6.15 -15.09 -8.50
N GLU A 34 7.16 -15.63 -9.17
CA GLU A 34 8.53 -15.66 -8.68
C GLU A 34 9.22 -14.32 -8.95
N VAL A 35 9.68 -13.65 -7.90
CA VAL A 35 10.46 -12.41 -8.02
C VAL A 35 11.87 -12.74 -8.51
N ALA A 36 12.21 -12.27 -9.71
CA ALA A 36 13.54 -12.47 -10.29
C ALA A 36 14.51 -11.34 -9.94
N SER A 37 14.01 -10.12 -9.83
CA SER A 37 14.80 -8.98 -9.37
C SER A 37 13.95 -7.96 -8.62
N GLU A 38 14.60 -7.25 -7.71
CA GLU A 38 14.03 -6.11 -7.01
C GLU A 38 15.02 -4.94 -7.11
N THR A 39 14.52 -3.77 -7.50
CA THR A 39 15.32 -2.54 -7.50
C THR A 39 14.63 -1.49 -6.65
N THR A 40 15.42 -0.86 -5.77
CA THR A 40 14.95 0.24 -4.94
C THR A 40 15.74 1.50 -5.26
N HIS A 41 15.02 2.61 -5.48
CA HIS A 41 15.59 3.91 -5.80
C HIS A 41 15.19 4.94 -4.76
N PRO A 42 16.12 5.80 -4.30
CA PRO A 42 15.77 6.90 -3.41
C PRO A 42 14.95 7.95 -4.16
N LEU A 43 13.90 8.43 -3.51
CA LEU A 43 13.15 9.62 -3.91
C LEU A 43 13.61 10.78 -3.02
N ARG A 44 14.11 11.85 -3.63
CA ARG A 44 14.61 13.05 -2.93
C ARG A 44 13.87 14.28 -3.43
N GLY A 45 13.13 14.94 -2.54
CA GLY A 45 12.34 16.13 -2.85
C GLY A 45 11.29 15.94 -3.93
N SER A 46 10.84 14.69 -4.16
CA SER A 46 9.94 14.33 -5.25
C SER A 46 8.50 14.78 -4.94
N LEU A 47 7.77 15.21 -5.97
CA LEU A 47 6.38 15.62 -5.86
C LEU A 47 5.48 14.49 -6.40
N LEU A 48 4.58 13.96 -5.56
CA LEU A 48 3.67 12.88 -5.94
C LEU A 48 2.21 13.32 -5.80
N THR A 49 1.42 13.17 -6.87
CA THR A 49 -0.01 13.50 -6.84
C THR A 49 -0.80 12.47 -6.06
N VAL A 50 -1.62 12.90 -5.13
CA VAL A 50 -2.57 12.07 -4.39
C VAL A 50 -3.68 11.62 -5.35
N LYS A 51 -3.82 10.31 -5.55
CA LYS A 51 -4.97 9.73 -6.25
C LYS A 51 -6.05 9.26 -5.29
N LYS A 52 -5.64 8.64 -4.19
CA LYS A 52 -6.53 8.22 -3.11
C LYS A 52 -5.78 8.32 -1.77
N PRO A 53 -6.12 9.29 -0.90
CA PRO A 53 -5.54 9.37 0.44
C PRO A 53 -6.13 8.28 1.34
N ASP A 54 -5.38 7.88 2.38
CA ASP A 54 -5.89 7.00 3.43
C ASP A 54 -6.31 7.79 4.68
N TYR A 55 -7.59 8.17 4.72
CA TYR A 55 -8.17 8.88 5.86
C TYR A 55 -8.36 8.00 7.11
N LEU A 56 -8.39 6.67 6.97
CA LEU A 56 -8.79 5.78 8.06
C LEU A 56 -7.59 5.06 8.71
N GLY A 57 -6.39 5.17 8.15
CA GLY A 57 -5.19 4.49 8.63
C GLY A 57 -5.22 2.97 8.45
N ARG A 58 -6.19 2.45 7.69
CA ARG A 58 -6.43 1.01 7.48
C ARG A 58 -6.22 0.59 6.02
N SER A 59 -5.89 1.53 5.15
CA SER A 59 -5.73 1.31 3.71
C SER A 59 -4.35 1.80 3.25
N GLN A 60 -3.95 1.41 2.05
CA GLN A 60 -2.76 2.00 1.44
C GLN A 60 -3.12 3.28 0.70
N TRP A 61 -2.22 4.26 0.74
CA TRP A 61 -2.29 5.45 -0.09
C TRP A 61 -2.13 5.06 -1.56
N GLN A 62 -2.77 5.80 -2.46
CA GLN A 62 -2.48 5.73 -3.88
C GLN A 62 -1.96 7.07 -4.34
N LEU A 63 -0.75 7.08 -4.88
CA LEU A 63 -0.06 8.26 -5.38
C LEU A 63 0.23 8.08 -6.87
N LYS A 64 0.41 9.17 -7.62
CA LYS A 64 0.95 9.13 -8.97
C LYS A 64 2.44 9.44 -8.95
N PHE A 65 3.21 8.60 -9.62
CA PHE A 65 4.62 8.79 -9.90
C PHE A 65 4.81 8.78 -11.42
N GLY A 66 4.93 9.98 -12.01
CA GLY A 66 4.68 10.17 -13.44
C GLY A 66 3.23 9.82 -13.79
N ASP A 67 3.03 9.04 -14.85
CA ASP A 67 1.69 8.60 -15.29
C ASP A 67 1.16 7.36 -14.55
N ARG A 68 1.99 6.72 -13.72
CA ARG A 68 1.64 5.49 -13.02
C ARG A 68 1.03 5.77 -11.66
N THR A 69 0.01 4.99 -11.30
CA THR A 69 -0.53 4.98 -9.93
C THR A 69 0.16 3.89 -9.13
N VAL A 70 0.80 4.29 -8.02
CA VAL A 70 1.57 3.41 -7.14
C VAL A 70 0.95 3.36 -5.76
N ARG A 71 1.01 2.18 -5.14
CA ARG A 71 0.63 2.02 -3.73
C ARG A 71 1.72 2.62 -2.86
N ALA A 72 1.33 3.42 -1.89
CA ALA A 72 2.26 4.10 -1.01
C ALA A 72 1.96 3.82 0.46
N THR A 73 3.02 3.76 1.24
CA THR A 73 2.98 3.78 2.71
C THR A 73 3.66 5.06 3.17
N ILE A 74 2.96 5.85 3.97
CA ILE A 74 3.56 7.02 4.62
C ILE A 74 4.04 6.60 6.01
N ALA A 75 5.34 6.62 6.21
CA ALA A 75 5.98 6.29 7.48
C ALA A 75 6.16 7.52 8.39
N ASP A 76 5.95 8.73 7.87
CA ASP A 76 6.00 9.99 8.62
C ASP A 76 4.80 10.12 9.57
N GLN A 77 4.95 9.58 10.78
CA GLN A 77 3.88 9.53 11.78
C GLN A 77 3.44 10.92 12.25
N ILE A 78 4.36 11.88 12.33
CA ILE A 78 4.06 13.25 12.76
C ILE A 78 3.15 13.91 11.71
N TRP A 79 3.51 13.77 10.43
CA TRP A 79 2.68 14.31 9.36
C TRP A 79 1.33 13.60 9.26
N LEU A 80 1.29 12.26 9.39
CA LEU A 80 0.05 11.50 9.37
C LEU A 80 -0.91 11.92 10.48
N ALA A 81 -0.41 12.15 11.70
CA ALA A 81 -1.23 12.63 12.81
C ALA A 81 -1.92 13.96 12.47
N ARG A 82 -1.20 14.90 11.84
CA ARG A 82 -1.75 16.19 11.39
C ARG A 82 -2.76 16.05 10.24
N PHE A 83 -2.54 15.10 9.35
CA PHE A 83 -3.51 14.77 8.30
C PHE A 83 -4.80 14.18 8.89
N HIS A 84 -4.69 13.21 9.81
CA HIS A 84 -5.84 12.59 10.46
C HIS A 84 -6.60 13.53 11.40
N SER A 85 -5.91 14.48 12.05
CA SER A 85 -6.53 15.55 12.84
C SER A 85 -7.18 16.64 11.99
N ARG A 86 -7.08 16.55 10.65
CA ARG A 86 -7.57 17.53 9.66
C ARG A 86 -6.85 18.88 9.69
N GLU A 87 -5.70 18.98 10.33
CA GLU A 87 -4.82 20.15 10.20
C GLU A 87 -4.23 20.26 8.80
N VAL A 88 -4.01 19.13 8.13
CA VAL A 88 -3.62 19.06 6.72
C VAL A 88 -4.79 18.47 5.94
N GLY A 89 -5.42 19.29 5.11
CA GLY A 89 -6.36 18.82 4.10
C GLY A 89 -5.61 18.26 2.90
N LEU A 90 -6.12 17.17 2.31
CA LEU A 90 -5.69 16.69 1.01
C LEU A 90 -6.91 16.11 0.31
N GLN A 91 -7.01 16.34 -0.99
CA GLN A 91 -7.97 15.72 -1.89
C GLN A 91 -7.25 15.04 -3.06
N PRO A 92 -7.93 14.10 -3.76
CA PRO A 92 -7.43 13.60 -5.03
C PRO A 92 -7.09 14.75 -5.98
N GLY A 93 -5.87 14.73 -6.52
CA GLY A 93 -5.34 15.78 -7.40
C GLY A 93 -4.27 16.65 -6.74
N ASP A 94 -4.36 16.90 -5.43
CA ASP A 94 -3.28 17.59 -4.71
C ASP A 94 -2.00 16.78 -4.76
N ALA A 95 -0.84 17.39 -4.51
CA ALA A 95 0.43 16.70 -4.49
C ALA A 95 1.18 16.86 -3.17
N ILE A 96 1.94 15.85 -2.78
CA ILE A 96 2.80 15.86 -1.60
C ILE A 96 4.27 15.85 -2.00
N LYS A 97 5.06 16.75 -1.41
CA LYS A 97 6.51 16.79 -1.59
C LYS A 97 7.17 15.90 -0.55
N ILE A 98 7.99 14.95 -0.99
CA ILE A 98 8.47 13.86 -0.14
C ILE A 98 9.96 13.56 -0.29
N ASP A 99 10.49 12.92 0.75
CA ASP A 99 11.61 11.99 0.63
C ASP A 99 11.14 10.57 0.91
N GLY A 100 11.68 9.59 0.19
CA GLY A 100 11.26 8.21 0.31
C GLY A 100 12.05 7.24 -0.54
N GLU A 101 11.45 6.10 -0.80
CA GLU A 101 11.99 5.03 -1.64
C GLU A 101 10.90 4.52 -2.57
N TYR A 102 11.27 4.27 -3.83
CA TYR A 102 10.45 3.58 -4.81
C TYR A 102 11.06 2.21 -5.07
N SER A 103 10.26 1.16 -4.92
CA SER A 103 10.68 -0.23 -5.14
C SER A 103 9.86 -0.86 -6.27
N LEU A 104 10.56 -1.53 -7.18
CA LEU A 104 10.01 -2.27 -8.31
C LEU A 104 10.50 -3.71 -8.24
N GLN A 105 9.57 -4.66 -8.26
CA GLN A 105 9.85 -6.08 -8.37
C GLN A 105 9.46 -6.58 -9.75
N LEU A 106 10.34 -7.33 -10.40
CA LEU A 106 10.15 -7.89 -11.73
C LEU A 106 10.20 -9.41 -11.70
N ASP A 107 9.48 -10.05 -12.62
CA ASP A 107 9.58 -11.48 -12.89
C ASP A 107 10.76 -11.80 -13.82
N LYS A 108 10.93 -13.09 -14.14
CA LYS A 108 12.02 -13.57 -15.01
C LYS A 108 11.92 -13.04 -16.44
N SER A 109 10.74 -12.62 -16.90
CA SER A 109 10.51 -12.01 -18.21
C SER A 109 10.82 -10.50 -18.23
N GLY A 110 11.03 -9.90 -17.06
CA GLY A 110 11.18 -8.46 -16.88
C GLY A 110 9.85 -7.73 -16.71
N ALA A 111 8.73 -8.44 -16.55
CA ALA A 111 7.43 -7.83 -16.30
C ALA A 111 7.28 -7.41 -14.84
N PRO A 112 6.62 -6.26 -14.56
CA PRO A 112 6.44 -5.77 -13.20
C PRO A 112 5.46 -6.64 -12.40
N ILE A 113 5.94 -7.19 -11.28
CA ILE A 113 5.15 -7.92 -10.29
C ILE A 113 4.55 -6.95 -9.29
N SER A 114 5.36 -6.02 -8.78
CA SER A 114 4.90 -5.04 -7.81
C SER A 114 5.67 -3.73 -7.88
N GLU A 115 4.94 -2.64 -7.64
CA GLU A 115 5.48 -1.29 -7.47
C GLU A 115 4.96 -0.72 -6.15
N ARG A 116 5.85 -0.10 -5.38
CA ARG A 116 5.47 0.61 -4.15
C ARG A 116 6.36 1.80 -3.86
N VAL A 117 5.80 2.75 -3.13
CA VAL A 117 6.53 3.88 -2.55
C VAL A 117 6.45 3.82 -1.03
N ILE A 118 7.58 4.03 -0.36
CA ILE A 118 7.65 4.28 1.08
C ILE A 118 8.05 5.74 1.28
N VAL A 119 7.11 6.56 1.74
CA VAL A 119 7.33 7.96 2.07
C VAL A 119 7.90 8.04 3.47
N LYS A 120 9.17 8.44 3.59
CA LYS A 120 9.86 8.55 4.89
C LYS A 120 9.65 9.91 5.54
N ARG A 121 9.49 10.96 4.74
CA ARG A 121 9.23 12.32 5.21
C ARG A 121 8.37 13.09 4.21
N VAL A 122 7.43 13.89 4.72
CA VAL A 122 6.65 14.84 3.93
C VAL A 122 7.09 16.27 4.26
N TYR A 123 7.41 17.05 3.24
CA TYR A 123 7.87 18.44 3.38
C TYR A 123 6.77 19.47 3.18
N GLY A 124 5.72 19.13 2.42
CA GLY A 124 4.66 20.07 2.10
C GLY A 124 3.61 19.48 1.16
N VAL A 125 2.56 20.26 0.95
CA VAL A 125 1.43 19.96 0.06
C VAL A 125 1.32 21.06 -0.99
N GLU A 126 1.13 20.67 -2.25
CA GLU A 126 0.74 21.55 -3.35
C GLU A 126 -0.72 21.26 -3.69
N TYR A 127 -1.59 22.25 -3.42
CA TYR A 127 -3.03 22.13 -3.66
C TYR A 127 -3.36 22.40 -5.12
N GLN A 128 -4.27 21.62 -5.71
CA GLN A 128 -4.79 21.97 -7.01
C GLN A 128 -5.58 23.28 -6.94
N PRO A 129 -5.46 24.14 -7.97
CA PRO A 129 -6.31 25.32 -8.07
C PRO A 129 -7.76 24.87 -8.18
N TYR A 130 -8.62 25.41 -7.33
CA TYR A 130 -10.05 25.15 -7.36
C TYR A 130 -10.62 25.65 -8.70
N SER A 131 -11.06 24.75 -9.58
CA SER A 131 -11.89 25.15 -10.73
C SER A 131 -13.27 25.49 -10.19
N ILE A 132 -13.57 26.78 -10.11
CA ILE A 132 -14.93 27.25 -9.90
C ILE A 132 -15.70 26.84 -11.16
N ALA A 133 -16.54 25.81 -11.08
CA ALA A 133 -17.53 25.58 -12.14
C ALA A 133 -18.34 26.88 -12.27
N PRO A 134 -18.54 27.43 -13.48
CA PRO A 134 -19.38 28.60 -13.63
C PRO A 134 -20.76 28.26 -13.07
N THR A 135 -21.20 29.01 -12.07
CA THR A 135 -22.59 28.99 -11.61
C THR A 135 -23.45 29.23 -12.85
N LEU A 136 -24.26 28.24 -13.22
CA LEU A 136 -25.24 28.43 -14.27
C LEU A 136 -26.32 29.32 -13.64
N ASP A 137 -26.23 30.62 -13.89
CA ASP A 137 -27.33 31.54 -13.61
C ASP A 137 -28.53 31.09 -14.47
N LEU A 138 -29.55 30.53 -13.81
CA LEU A 138 -30.89 30.26 -14.37
C LEU A 138 -31.88 31.26 -13.78
#